data_AF-A0A923CQL4-F1
#
_entry.id   AF-A0A923CQL4-F1
#
_cell.length_a   1.000
_cell.length_b   1.000
_cell.length_c   1.000
_cell.angle_alpha   90.00
_cell.angle_beta   90.00
_cell.angle_gamma   90.00
#
_symmetry.space_group_name_H-M   'P 1'
#
loop_
_entity.id
_entity.type
_entity.pdbx_description
1 polymer ?
#
loop_
_entity_poly.entity_id
_entity_poly.type
_entity_poly.pdbx_seq_one_letter_code
_entity_poly.pdbx_strand_id
1 'polypeptide(L)'
;MHVRTRRRVTGAIALTLSIIATLIAGPTSATAATATNNPDFSANVMAPLEVSDWTQFGNQLTTVEAYGVDAVTVDVWWGKVEAAGDNQFNWSYYDQIFST
;
A
#
# COMPACT_ATOMS: atom_id res chain seq x y z
N MET A 1 33.11 -31.76 44.25
CA MET A 1 31.69 -32.21 44.11
C MET A 1 30.87 -31.01 43.63
N HIS A 2 30.16 -31.18 42.52
CA HIS A 2 29.53 -30.14 41.70
C HIS A 2 28.30 -29.47 42.33
N VAL A 3 28.13 -28.15 42.16
CA VAL A 3 26.83 -27.53 41.83
C VAL A 3 27.04 -26.24 41.01
N ARG A 4 27.06 -26.34 39.68
CA ARG A 4 26.94 -25.21 38.75
C ARG A 4 25.78 -25.48 37.78
N THR A 5 24.54 -25.35 38.22
CA THR A 5 23.40 -25.69 37.34
C THR A 5 22.13 -24.85 37.49
N ARG A 6 22.11 -23.80 38.34
CA ARG A 6 20.88 -23.00 38.54
C ARG A 6 20.74 -21.75 37.66
N ARG A 7 21.83 -21.23 37.07
CA ARG A 7 21.79 -20.02 36.21
C ARG A 7 21.32 -20.27 34.78
N ARG A 8 21.38 -21.51 34.28
CA ARG A 8 21.07 -21.83 32.88
C ARG A 8 19.57 -21.89 32.59
N VAL A 9 18.77 -22.33 33.55
CA VAL A 9 17.32 -22.53 33.38
C VAL A 9 16.57 -21.20 33.36
N THR A 10 16.96 -20.24 34.20
CA THR A 10 16.34 -18.90 34.25
C THR A 10 16.60 -18.10 32.97
N GLY A 11 17.79 -18.24 32.37
CA GLY A 11 18.10 -17.59 31.09
C GLY A 11 17.31 -18.16 29.92
N ALA A 12 17.06 -19.48 29.90
CA ALA A 12 16.29 -20.13 28.85
C ALA A 12 14.80 -19.71 28.87
N ILE A 13 14.21 -19.57 30.06
CA ILE A 13 12.81 -19.11 30.23
C ILE A 13 12.65 -17.64 29.83
N ALA A 14 13.63 -16.80 30.17
CA ALA A 14 13.60 -15.39 29.79
C ALA A 14 13.67 -15.24 28.26
N LEU A 15 14.51 -16.04 27.59
CA LEU A 15 14.66 -16.01 26.12
C LEU A 15 13.41 -16.51 25.39
N THR A 16 12.75 -17.56 25.88
CA THR A 16 11.51 -18.05 25.27
C THR A 16 10.36 -17.07 25.45
N LEU A 17 10.27 -16.38 26.59
CA LEU A 17 9.27 -15.32 26.78
C LEU A 17 9.46 -14.14 25.82
N SER A 18 10.71 -13.71 25.57
CA SER A 18 10.97 -12.60 24.63
C SER A 18 10.67 -12.98 23.18
N ILE A 19 10.92 -14.22 22.78
CA ILE A 19 10.56 -14.71 21.43
C ILE A 19 9.04 -14.76 21.24
N ILE A 20 8.29 -15.20 22.26
CA ILE A 20 6.82 -15.20 22.22
C ILE A 20 6.28 -13.76 22.16
N ALA A 21 6.85 -12.83 22.92
CA ALA A 21 6.43 -11.42 22.90
C ALA A 21 6.62 -10.79 21.51
N THR A 22 7.72 -11.08 20.81
CA THR A 22 7.94 -10.60 19.43
C THR A 22 7.01 -11.23 18.40
N LEU A 23 6.49 -12.44 18.65
CA LEU A 23 5.56 -13.10 17.73
C LEU A 23 4.12 -12.56 17.85
N ILE A 24 3.76 -12.02 19.02
CA ILE A 24 2.45 -11.40 19.26
C ILE A 24 2.42 -9.96 18.71
N ALA A 25 3.53 -9.24 18.79
CA ALA A 25 3.68 -7.88 18.27
C ALA A 25 4.02 -7.85 16.77
N GLY A 26 3.28 -8.63 15.95
CA GLY A 26 3.44 -8.67 14.49
C GLY A 26 3.49 -7.28 13.85
N PRO A 27 3.94 -7.17 12.58
CA PRO A 27 4.17 -5.88 11.93
C PRO A 27 2.95 -4.98 12.07
N THR A 28 3.12 -3.87 12.80
CA THR A 28 2.08 -2.85 12.91
C THR A 28 1.92 -2.23 11.53
N SER A 29 0.73 -2.36 10.96
CA SER A 29 0.39 -1.67 9.71
C SER A 29 0.72 -0.19 9.86
N ALA A 30 1.46 0.36 8.90
CA ALA A 30 1.76 1.78 8.87
C ALA A 30 0.43 2.56 8.88
N THR A 31 0.27 3.47 9.84
CA THR A 31 -0.89 4.34 9.88
C THR A 31 -0.68 5.48 8.88
N ALA A 32 -1.68 5.71 8.03
CA ALA A 32 -1.72 6.83 7.09
C ALA A 32 -1.41 8.15 7.79
N ALA A 33 -0.68 9.05 7.11
CA ALA A 33 -0.47 10.40 7.60
C ALA A 33 -1.81 11.16 7.64
N THR A 34 -2.40 11.30 8.82
CA THR A 34 -3.62 12.08 9.02
C THR A 34 -3.23 13.56 9.13
N ALA A 35 -3.70 14.42 8.21
CA ALA A 35 -3.59 15.86 8.40
C ALA A 35 -4.37 16.23 9.66
N THR A 36 -3.65 16.73 10.68
CA THR A 36 -4.20 16.92 12.01
C THR A 36 -5.35 17.95 11.97
N ASN A 37 -6.56 17.53 12.34
CA ASN A 37 -7.76 18.36 12.59
C ASN A 37 -8.54 18.94 11.39
N ASN A 38 -8.40 18.40 10.17
CA ASN A 38 -9.33 18.74 9.08
C ASN A 38 -10.18 17.51 8.71
N PRO A 39 -11.49 17.49 9.03
CA PRO A 39 -12.37 16.36 8.68
C PRO A 39 -12.56 16.18 7.17
N ASP A 40 -12.27 17.21 6.36
CA ASP A 40 -12.42 17.19 4.91
C ASP A 40 -11.08 16.95 4.18
N PHE A 41 -10.01 16.63 4.90
CA PHE A 41 -8.72 16.34 4.27
C PHE A 41 -8.74 15.03 3.49
N SER A 42 -8.15 15.04 2.28
CA SER A 42 -7.85 13.84 1.51
C SER A 42 -6.39 13.81 1.04
N ALA A 43 -5.78 12.64 1.10
CA ALA A 43 -4.47 12.33 0.56
C ALA A 43 -4.64 11.51 -0.73
N ASN A 44 -4.29 12.12 -1.86
CA ASN A 44 -4.40 11.50 -3.18
C ASN A 44 -3.01 11.22 -3.76
N VAL A 45 -2.92 10.24 -4.67
CA VAL A 45 -1.67 9.92 -5.39
C VAL A 45 -1.87 10.03 -6.90
N MET A 46 -0.80 10.25 -7.65
CA MET A 46 -0.85 10.22 -9.12
C MET A 46 -0.64 8.80 -9.64
N ALA A 47 -1.44 8.41 -10.63
CA ALA A 47 -1.18 7.22 -11.41
C ALA A 47 0.14 7.35 -12.20
N PRO A 48 0.71 6.22 -12.67
CA PRO A 48 1.75 6.25 -13.68
C PRO A 48 1.29 7.02 -14.93
N LEU A 49 2.24 7.59 -15.68
CA LEU A 49 1.95 8.30 -16.93
C LEU A 49 1.20 7.42 -17.95
N GLU A 50 1.51 6.12 -17.97
CA GLU A 50 0.81 5.12 -18.75
C GLU A 50 0.83 3.76 -18.03
N VAL A 51 -0.31 3.05 -18.08
CA VAL A 51 -0.49 1.71 -17.51
C VAL A 51 -0.43 0.69 -18.65
N SER A 52 0.52 -0.23 -18.56
CA SER A 52 0.69 -1.33 -19.51
C SER A 52 0.47 -2.70 -18.88
N ASP A 53 0.66 -2.83 -17.56
CA ASP A 53 0.39 -4.03 -16.78
C ASP A 53 -0.77 -3.76 -15.80
N TRP A 54 -1.96 -4.20 -16.18
CA TRP A 54 -3.19 -4.01 -15.40
C TRP A 54 -3.21 -4.80 -14.10
N THR A 55 -2.56 -5.96 -14.07
CA THR A 55 -2.51 -6.78 -12.85
C THR A 55 -1.63 -6.10 -11.81
N GLN A 56 -0.47 -5.60 -12.23
CA GLN A 56 0.41 -4.84 -11.35
C GLN A 56 -0.26 -3.55 -10.87
N PHE A 57 -0.93 -2.82 -11.76
CA PHE A 57 -1.63 -1.59 -11.40
C PHE A 57 -2.71 -1.85 -10.33
N GLY A 58 -3.55 -2.88 -10.50
CA GLY A 58 -4.56 -3.25 -9.49
C GLY A 58 -3.94 -3.64 -8.13
N ASN A 59 -2.81 -4.33 -8.12
CA ASN A 59 -2.09 -4.64 -6.87
C ASN A 59 -1.54 -3.37 -6.19
N GLN A 60 -1.08 -2.39 -6.97
CA GLN A 60 -0.62 -1.11 -6.46
C GLN A 60 -1.79 -0.30 -5.88
N LEU A 61 -2.96 -0.29 -6.53
CA LEU A 61 -4.18 0.34 -6.02
C LEU A 61 -4.57 -0.22 -4.64
N THR A 62 -4.62 -1.55 -4.52
CA THR A 62 -4.87 -2.24 -3.23
C THR A 62 -3.86 -1.82 -2.16
N THR A 63 -2.60 -1.64 -2.55
CA THR A 63 -1.53 -1.26 -1.62
C THR A 63 -1.68 0.18 -1.13
N VAL A 64 -1.98 1.13 -2.01
CA VAL A 64 -2.13 2.54 -1.61
C VAL A 64 -3.43 2.78 -0.84
N GLU A 65 -4.50 2.06 -1.14
CA GLU A 65 -5.73 2.06 -0.35
C GLU A 65 -5.43 1.59 1.09
N ALA A 66 -4.65 0.52 1.25
CA ALA A 66 -4.23 0.04 2.57
C ALA A 66 -3.37 1.05 3.36
N TYR A 67 -2.72 2.00 2.68
CA TYR A 67 -1.99 3.12 3.30
C TYR A 67 -2.88 4.31 3.63
N GLY A 68 -4.18 4.26 3.33
CA GLY A 68 -5.14 5.34 3.59
C GLY A 68 -5.11 6.46 2.56
N VAL A 69 -4.77 6.16 1.30
CA VAL A 69 -4.96 7.07 0.17
C VAL A 69 -6.43 7.10 -0.23
N ASP A 70 -6.97 8.29 -0.46
CA ASP A 70 -8.40 8.49 -0.75
C ASP A 70 -8.73 8.35 -2.24
N ALA A 71 -7.85 8.81 -3.12
CA ALA A 71 -8.04 8.72 -4.57
C ALA A 71 -6.73 8.68 -5.37
N VAL A 72 -6.87 8.25 -6.62
CA VAL A 72 -5.79 8.28 -7.63
C VAL A 72 -6.16 9.25 -8.74
N THR A 73 -5.29 10.20 -9.03
CA THR A 73 -5.45 11.15 -10.13
C THR A 73 -4.79 10.62 -11.40
N VAL A 74 -5.47 10.71 -12.54
CA VAL A 74 -5.03 10.18 -13.84
C VAL A 74 -5.09 11.28 -14.90
N ASP A 75 -4.03 11.41 -15.70
CA ASP A 75 -4.02 12.33 -16.84
C ASP A 75 -4.87 11.80 -18.01
N VAL A 76 -5.83 12.62 -18.46
CA VAL A 76 -6.62 12.37 -19.67
C VAL A 76 -6.01 13.11 -20.85
N TRP A 77 -5.19 12.40 -21.62
CA TRP A 77 -4.40 12.95 -22.71
C TRP A 77 -5.25 13.15 -23.96
N TRP A 78 -5.44 14.41 -24.37
CA TRP A 78 -6.16 14.74 -25.60
C TRP A 78 -5.60 13.98 -26.83
N GLY A 79 -4.27 13.98 -26.98
CA GLY A 79 -3.58 13.28 -28.07
C GLY A 79 -3.71 11.75 -28.06
N LYS A 80 -4.27 11.16 -27.00
CA LYS A 80 -4.60 9.72 -26.94
C LYS A 80 -6.07 9.48 -27.26
N VAL A 81 -6.95 10.33 -26.75
CA VAL A 81 -8.40 10.18 -26.93
C VAL A 81 -8.87 10.61 -28.31
N GLU A 82 -8.17 11.53 -29.00
CA GLU A 82 -8.59 12.05 -30.32
C GLU A 82 -7.42 12.03 -31.34
N ALA A 83 -6.57 11.01 -31.24
CA ALA A 83 -5.38 10.90 -32.09
C ALA A 83 -5.71 10.73 -33.59
N ALA A 84 -6.86 10.14 -33.91
CA ALA A 84 -7.22 9.71 -35.27
C ALA A 84 -7.72 10.87 -36.16
N GLY A 85 -8.19 11.96 -35.57
CA GLY A 85 -8.75 13.11 -36.26
C GLY A 85 -9.93 13.73 -35.52
N ASP A 86 -10.38 14.88 -36.00
CA ASP A 86 -11.47 15.66 -35.40
C ASP A 86 -12.73 14.80 -35.17
N ASN A 87 -13.24 14.85 -33.93
CA ASN A 87 -14.38 14.09 -33.42
C ASN A 87 -14.26 12.56 -33.52
N GLN A 88 -13.06 12.01 -33.73
CA GLN A 88 -12.81 10.56 -33.75
C GLN A 88 -12.21 10.12 -32.42
N PHE A 89 -13.10 9.88 -31.45
CA PHE A 89 -12.68 9.56 -30.10
C PHE A 89 -12.42 8.07 -29.85
N ASN A 90 -11.36 7.77 -29.11
CA ASN A 90 -11.07 6.46 -28.55
C ASN A 90 -10.85 6.56 -27.04
N TRP A 91 -11.87 6.13 -26.28
CA TRP A 91 -11.85 6.14 -24.80
C TRP A 91 -11.45 4.80 -24.17
N SER A 92 -11.21 3.75 -24.97
CA SER A 92 -11.04 2.37 -24.49
C SER A 92 -9.97 2.20 -23.41
N TYR A 93 -8.86 2.94 -23.50
CA TYR A 93 -7.83 2.94 -22.47
C TYR A 93 -8.31 3.48 -21.13
N TYR A 94 -9.10 4.57 -21.15
CA TYR A 94 -9.63 5.19 -19.94
C TYR A 94 -10.81 4.39 -19.38
N ASP A 95 -11.61 3.77 -20.24
CA ASP A 95 -12.63 2.80 -19.81
C ASP A 95 -11.97 1.65 -19.02
N GLN A 96 -10.83 1.14 -19.50
CA GLN A 96 -10.06 0.12 -18.79
C GLN A 96 -9.51 0.64 -17.46
N ILE A 97 -8.93 1.84 -17.40
CA ILE A 97 -8.45 2.46 -16.15
C ILE A 97 -9.56 2.52 -15.11
N PHE A 98 -10.75 3.03 -15.47
CA PHE A 98 -11.84 3.24 -14.52
C PHE A 98 -12.65 1.98 -14.21
N SER A 99 -12.39 0.88 -14.93
CA SER A 99 -12.96 -0.45 -14.65
C SER A 99 -12.06 -1.35 -13.79
N THR A 100 -10.80 -0.95 -13.57
CA THR A 100 -9.82 -1.70 -12.77
C THR A 100 -10.15 -1.60 -11.29
#